data_AF-A0A7Y5L9Q2-F1
#
_entry.id   AF-A0A7Y5L9Q2-F1
#
_cell.length_a   1.000
_cell.length_b   1.000
_cell.length_c   1.000
_cell.angle_alpha   90.00
_cell.angle_beta   90.00
_cell.angle_gamma   90.00
#
_symmetry.space_group_name_H-M   'P 1'
#
loop_
_entity.id
_entity.type
_entity.pdbx_description
1 polymer ?
#
loop_
_entity_poly.entity_id
_entity_poly.type
_entity_poly.pdbx_seq_one_letter_code
_entity_poly.pdbx_strand_id
1 'polypeptide(L)'
;EHHGSYGAMGGLITSIEDFTKYVALHLSAWPPRSDEDSGPLKRSSLREMHHPWRLDALMANYRYPNGRECPSASAYAYGLRWVRDCEGRVYLGHSGGLPGFGSNWTMMPDYGLAVMSFDNITYGGTSTINTAVLDTIITLAKLKPRTLPVSGILEQRKNELVKILPGWNGAESSGLFAENFFMDNRLKDLVKRTKELYDEAGKITNAGPMTPLNQLRGTFILEGEKKNILVFFTLTPEKIPLIQQVRMRAVEKSKE
;
A
#
# COMPACT_ATOMS: atom_id res chain seq x y z
N GLU A 1 9.57 5.90 -42.12
CA GLU A 1 9.38 6.44 -40.76
C GLU A 1 8.12 7.30 -40.75
N HIS A 2 7.09 6.93 -39.98
CA HIS A 2 5.77 7.60 -39.99
C HIS A 2 5.47 8.41 -38.71
N HIS A 3 6.50 8.73 -37.92
CA HIS A 3 6.32 9.55 -36.72
C HIS A 3 7.07 10.86 -36.91
N GLY A 4 6.34 11.97 -37.02
CA GLY A 4 6.94 13.31 -36.95
C GLY A 4 7.68 13.49 -35.62
N SER A 5 8.54 14.51 -35.54
CA SER A 5 9.41 14.76 -34.36
C SER A 5 8.70 14.84 -33.01
N TYR A 6 7.38 15.07 -33.00
CA TYR A 6 6.54 15.18 -31.79
C TYR A 6 5.74 13.89 -31.48
N GLY A 7 5.85 12.85 -32.29
CA GLY A 7 5.04 11.63 -32.18
C GLY A 7 5.16 10.95 -30.81
N ALA A 8 6.39 10.85 -30.30
CA ALA A 8 6.66 10.24 -28.98
C ALA A 8 6.16 11.09 -27.79
N MET A 9 5.97 12.40 -27.98
CA MET A 9 5.59 13.32 -26.91
C MET A 9 4.07 13.47 -26.75
N GLY A 10 3.32 13.34 -27.85
CA GLY A 10 1.87 13.55 -27.82
C GLY A 10 1.12 13.07 -29.07
N GLY A 11 1.73 12.24 -29.92
CA GLY A 11 1.11 11.79 -31.18
C GLY A 11 0.16 10.60 -31.03
N LEU A 12 -0.07 10.09 -29.82
CA LEU A 12 -0.96 8.96 -29.58
C LEU A 12 -2.43 9.39 -29.74
N ILE A 13 -3.14 8.72 -30.65
CA ILE A 13 -4.59 8.83 -30.81
C ILE A 13 -5.20 7.51 -30.33
N THR A 14 -6.15 7.58 -29.40
CA THR A 14 -6.79 6.40 -28.78
C THR A 14 -8.23 6.72 -28.39
N SER A 15 -9.07 5.70 -28.23
CA SER A 15 -10.37 5.84 -27.58
C SER A 15 -10.24 5.74 -26.06
N ILE A 16 -11.31 6.14 -25.34
CA ILE A 16 -11.40 5.96 -23.88
C ILE A 16 -11.39 4.46 -23.54
N GLU A 17 -12.05 3.62 -24.33
CA GLU A 17 -12.14 2.17 -24.13
C GLU A 17 -10.74 1.52 -24.18
N ASP A 18 -9.90 1.90 -25.14
CA ASP A 18 -8.55 1.39 -25.23
C ASP A 18 -7.63 1.99 -24.15
N PHE A 19 -7.75 3.28 -23.86
CA PHE A 19 -6.95 3.91 -22.81
C PHE A 19 -7.29 3.39 -21.41
N THR A 20 -8.50 2.87 -21.21
CA THR A 20 -8.89 2.19 -19.97
C THR A 20 -7.98 0.99 -19.66
N LYS A 21 -7.51 0.25 -20.67
CA LYS A 21 -6.59 -0.88 -20.48
C LYS A 21 -5.24 -0.41 -19.91
N TYR A 22 -4.76 0.75 -20.36
CA TYR A 22 -3.55 1.39 -19.85
C TYR A 22 -3.71 1.83 -18.40
N VAL A 23 -4.81 2.50 -18.07
CA VAL A 23 -5.09 2.92 -16.69
C VAL A 23 -5.30 1.72 -15.76
N ALA A 24 -5.97 0.66 -16.23
CA ALA A 24 -6.12 -0.59 -15.49
C ALA A 24 -4.77 -1.26 -15.22
N LEU A 25 -3.84 -1.25 -16.18
CA LEU A 25 -2.47 -1.72 -15.98
C LEU A 25 -1.78 -0.95 -14.85
N HIS A 26 -1.84 0.39 -14.85
CA HIS A 26 -1.28 1.22 -13.77
C HIS A 26 -1.91 0.93 -12.40
N LEU A 27 -3.25 0.83 -12.33
CA LEU A 27 -3.96 0.49 -11.09
C LEU A 27 -3.61 -0.91 -10.58
N SER A 28 -3.37 -1.87 -11.48
CA SER A 28 -3.05 -3.26 -11.14
C SER A 28 -1.73 -3.40 -10.37
N ALA A 29 -0.84 -2.39 -10.43
CA ALA A 29 0.42 -2.33 -9.69
C ALA A 29 0.23 -2.27 -8.16
N TRP A 30 -1.01 -2.00 -7.72
CA TRP A 30 -1.41 -1.82 -6.34
C TRP A 30 -2.62 -2.70 -5.98
N PRO A 31 -2.75 -3.18 -4.73
CA PRO A 31 -1.70 -3.16 -3.71
C PRO A 31 -0.50 -4.03 -4.12
N PRO A 32 0.71 -3.78 -3.55
CA PRO A 32 1.88 -4.59 -3.82
C PRO A 32 1.66 -6.03 -3.37
N ARG A 33 1.97 -6.98 -4.26
CA ARG A 33 1.79 -8.43 -4.07
C ARG A 33 2.80 -9.21 -4.91
N SER A 34 2.92 -10.50 -4.64
CA SER A 34 3.96 -11.37 -5.20
C SER A 34 3.49 -12.31 -6.32
N ASP A 35 2.22 -12.26 -6.72
CA ASP A 35 1.70 -13.08 -7.83
C ASP A 35 2.45 -12.75 -9.13
N GLU A 36 2.38 -13.62 -10.14
CA GLU A 36 3.02 -13.39 -11.44
C GLU A 36 2.50 -12.13 -12.15
N ASP A 37 3.42 -11.42 -12.81
CA ASP A 37 3.08 -10.26 -13.63
C ASP A 37 2.67 -10.72 -15.04
N SER A 38 1.47 -10.34 -15.49
CA SER A 38 0.93 -10.73 -16.81
C SER A 38 0.89 -9.61 -17.84
N GLY A 39 1.24 -8.38 -17.43
CA GLY A 39 1.24 -7.20 -18.29
C GLY A 39 2.57 -6.98 -19.03
N PRO A 40 2.62 -5.98 -19.93
CA PRO A 40 3.84 -5.65 -20.67
C PRO A 40 4.97 -5.12 -19.79
N LEU A 41 4.67 -4.70 -18.55
CA LEU A 41 5.64 -4.25 -17.55
C LEU A 41 5.40 -4.96 -16.22
N LYS A 42 6.48 -5.15 -15.46
CA LYS A 42 6.41 -5.63 -14.08
C LYS A 42 5.68 -4.62 -13.20
N ARG A 43 4.95 -5.08 -12.19
CA ARG A 43 4.32 -4.18 -11.21
C ARG A 43 5.34 -3.31 -10.49
N SER A 44 6.56 -3.79 -10.28
CA SER A 44 7.64 -3.00 -9.69
C SER A 44 8.03 -1.80 -10.57
N SER A 45 8.13 -2.00 -11.88
CA SER A 45 8.43 -0.92 -12.83
C SER A 45 7.30 0.10 -12.91
N LEU A 46 6.04 -0.34 -12.87
CA LEU A 46 4.91 0.59 -12.78
C LEU A 46 4.96 1.41 -11.48
N ARG A 47 5.28 0.79 -10.33
CA ARG A 47 5.46 1.53 -9.07
C ARG A 47 6.67 2.46 -9.08
N GLU A 48 7.71 2.13 -9.83
CA GLU A 48 8.84 3.02 -10.08
C GLU A 48 8.40 4.25 -10.88
N MET A 49 7.55 4.08 -11.90
CA MET A 49 6.94 5.20 -12.62
C MET A 49 6.03 6.05 -11.73
N HIS A 50 5.48 5.49 -10.65
CA HIS A 50 4.63 6.18 -9.68
C HIS A 50 5.41 6.90 -8.58
N HIS A 51 6.72 6.66 -8.47
CA HIS A 51 7.53 7.21 -7.38
C HIS A 51 7.76 8.71 -7.57
N PRO A 52 7.63 9.55 -6.51
CA PRO A 52 7.84 10.99 -6.62
C PRO A 52 9.33 11.34 -6.73
N TRP A 53 9.90 11.20 -7.94
CA TRP A 53 11.32 11.40 -8.20
C TRP A 53 11.78 12.86 -8.06
N ARG A 54 10.92 13.82 -8.43
CA ARG A 54 11.24 15.24 -8.41
C ARG A 54 10.09 16.03 -7.80
N LEU A 55 10.17 16.32 -6.51
CA LEU A 55 9.27 17.28 -5.87
C LEU A 55 9.34 18.62 -6.63
N ASP A 56 8.20 19.15 -7.03
CA ASP A 56 8.12 20.34 -7.89
C ASP A 56 7.31 21.49 -7.27
N ALA A 57 6.34 21.20 -6.40
CA ALA A 57 5.60 22.23 -5.69
C ALA A 57 5.03 21.78 -4.33
N LEU A 58 4.83 22.78 -3.47
CA LEU A 58 3.99 22.70 -2.28
C LEU A 58 2.84 23.71 -2.44
N MET A 59 1.63 23.19 -2.59
CA MET A 59 0.40 23.98 -2.71
C MET A 59 -0.21 24.15 -1.31
N ALA A 60 0.39 25.02 -0.49
CA ALA A 60 0.01 25.23 0.90
C ALA A 60 -1.45 25.69 1.09
N ASN A 61 -1.98 26.46 0.13
CA ASN A 61 -3.33 27.03 0.18
C ASN A 61 -4.30 26.31 -0.77
N TYR A 62 -4.04 25.05 -1.11
CA TYR A 62 -4.90 24.30 -2.04
C TYR A 62 -6.31 24.13 -1.46
N ARG A 63 -7.31 24.41 -2.30
CA ARG A 63 -8.73 24.24 -1.99
C ARG A 63 -9.36 23.29 -2.98
N TYR A 64 -10.05 22.28 -2.46
CA TYR A 64 -10.88 21.39 -3.27
C TYR A 64 -12.10 22.16 -3.80
N PRO A 65 -12.76 21.64 -4.85
CA PRO A 65 -13.93 22.30 -5.46
C PRO A 65 -15.09 22.59 -4.49
N ASN A 66 -15.22 21.81 -3.42
CA ASN A 66 -16.21 22.03 -2.35
C ASN A 66 -15.77 23.09 -1.30
N GLY A 67 -14.66 23.78 -1.52
CA GLY A 67 -14.11 24.80 -0.62
C GLY A 67 -13.26 24.25 0.52
N ARG A 68 -13.15 22.92 0.67
CA ARG A 68 -12.30 22.31 1.70
C ARG A 68 -10.83 22.65 1.47
N GLU A 69 -10.20 23.25 2.45
CA GLU A 69 -8.75 23.47 2.48
C GLU A 69 -8.03 22.16 2.78
N CYS A 70 -7.14 21.77 1.88
CA CYS A 70 -6.30 20.61 2.09
C CYS A 70 -5.00 20.82 1.31
N PRO A 71 -3.93 21.27 1.99
CA PRO A 71 -2.62 21.45 1.39
C PRO A 71 -2.17 20.20 0.63
N SER A 72 -1.43 20.37 -0.46
CA SER A 72 -0.88 19.24 -1.20
C SER A 72 0.54 19.48 -1.66
N ALA A 73 1.33 18.41 -1.76
CA ALA A 73 2.64 18.41 -2.39
C ALA A 73 2.53 17.71 -3.75
N SER A 74 3.28 18.19 -4.73
CA SER A 74 3.40 17.54 -6.03
C SER A 74 4.84 17.16 -6.36
N ALA A 75 4.95 16.20 -7.26
CA ALA A 75 6.19 15.77 -7.86
C ALA A 75 5.95 15.36 -9.31
N TYR A 76 7.01 15.38 -10.10
CA TYR A 76 7.05 14.70 -11.38
C TYR A 76 7.76 13.35 -11.23
N ALA A 77 7.11 12.32 -11.77
CA ALA A 77 7.61 10.96 -11.82
C ALA A 77 7.99 10.60 -13.27
N TYR A 78 7.97 9.32 -13.66
CA TYR A 78 8.26 8.95 -15.05
C TYR A 78 7.03 9.16 -15.94
N GLY A 79 6.92 10.36 -16.51
CA GLY A 79 5.83 10.75 -17.40
C GLY A 79 4.49 10.92 -16.69
N LEU A 80 4.50 11.08 -15.37
CA LEU A 80 3.31 11.17 -14.52
C LEU A 80 3.47 12.31 -13.52
N ARG A 81 2.39 13.06 -13.33
CA ARG A 81 2.23 13.92 -12.15
C ARG A 81 1.85 13.06 -10.96
N TRP A 82 2.55 13.26 -9.86
CA TRP A 82 2.24 12.69 -8.55
C TRP A 82 1.80 13.83 -7.62
N VAL A 83 0.75 13.59 -6.82
CA VAL A 83 0.30 14.51 -5.77
C VAL A 83 -0.01 13.72 -4.53
N ARG A 84 0.30 14.30 -3.37
CA ARG A 84 -0.20 13.84 -2.08
C ARG A 84 -0.82 15.01 -1.32
N ASP A 85 -2.03 14.81 -0.85
CA ASP A 85 -2.76 15.82 -0.08
C ASP A 85 -2.56 15.68 1.43
N CYS A 86 -3.18 16.59 2.18
CA CYS A 86 -3.12 16.67 3.63
C CYS A 86 -3.74 15.46 4.36
N GLU A 87 -4.63 14.71 3.69
CA GLU A 87 -5.22 13.47 4.21
C GLU A 87 -4.36 12.25 3.86
N GLY A 88 -3.22 12.48 3.20
CA GLY A 88 -2.27 11.46 2.79
C GLY A 88 -2.68 10.71 1.53
N ARG A 89 -3.74 11.14 0.83
CA ARG A 89 -4.25 10.50 -0.39
C ARG A 89 -3.31 10.81 -1.55
N VAL A 90 -2.96 9.77 -2.30
CA VAL A 90 -2.08 9.88 -3.47
C VAL A 90 -2.89 9.89 -4.76
N TYR A 91 -2.59 10.88 -5.61
CA TYR A 91 -3.13 11.01 -6.96
C TYR A 91 -1.98 10.90 -7.97
N LEU A 92 -2.22 10.16 -9.05
CA LEU A 92 -1.28 9.96 -10.14
C LEU A 92 -1.98 10.17 -11.46
N GLY A 93 -1.31 10.73 -12.45
CA GLY A 93 -1.93 10.89 -13.76
C GLY A 93 -1.15 11.79 -14.69
N HIS A 94 -1.77 12.14 -15.81
CA HIS A 94 -1.19 13.10 -16.76
C HIS A 94 -2.30 13.83 -17.51
N SER A 95 -2.00 15.06 -17.92
CA SER A 95 -2.83 15.83 -18.84
C SER A 95 -2.19 15.90 -20.22
N GLY A 96 -2.97 15.88 -21.28
CA GLY A 96 -2.55 16.14 -22.64
C GLY A 96 -3.35 17.31 -23.21
N GLY A 97 -2.71 18.07 -24.09
CA GLY A 97 -3.36 19.17 -24.78
C GLY A 97 -2.70 19.41 -26.12
N LEU A 98 -3.51 19.40 -27.18
CA LEU A 98 -3.10 19.76 -28.54
C LEU A 98 -4.15 20.72 -29.12
N PRO A 99 -3.82 21.43 -30.22
CA PRO A 99 -4.84 22.13 -31.00
C PRO A 99 -6.00 21.18 -31.35
N GLY A 100 -7.22 21.52 -30.93
CA GLY A 100 -8.43 20.72 -31.11
C GLY A 100 -8.64 19.56 -30.13
N PHE A 101 -7.76 19.33 -29.15
CA PHE A 101 -7.88 18.18 -28.23
C PHE A 101 -7.42 18.50 -26.80
N GLY A 102 -8.12 17.90 -25.83
CA GLY A 102 -7.74 17.85 -24.43
C GLY A 102 -7.88 16.44 -23.87
N SER A 103 -7.00 16.08 -22.94
CA SER A 103 -7.10 14.82 -22.21
C SER A 103 -6.61 14.97 -20.78
N ASN A 104 -7.27 14.27 -19.86
CA ASN A 104 -6.76 14.09 -18.51
C ASN A 104 -7.16 12.72 -18.00
N TRP A 105 -6.22 12.06 -17.34
CA TRP A 105 -6.54 10.95 -16.47
C TRP A 105 -5.90 11.16 -15.11
N THR A 106 -6.62 10.80 -14.07
CA THR A 106 -6.15 10.83 -12.69
C THR A 106 -6.62 9.57 -12.01
N MET A 107 -5.71 8.89 -11.33
CA MET A 107 -5.96 7.69 -10.55
C MET A 107 -5.56 7.87 -9.09
N MET A 108 -6.22 7.12 -8.21
CA MET A 108 -5.93 7.02 -6.79
C MET A 108 -5.65 5.55 -6.46
N PRO A 109 -4.36 5.14 -6.46
CA PRO A 109 -3.99 3.74 -6.31
C PRO A 109 -4.51 3.10 -5.03
N ASP A 110 -4.48 3.84 -3.92
CA ASP A 110 -4.94 3.34 -2.63
C ASP A 110 -6.43 3.02 -2.64
N TYR A 111 -7.22 3.64 -3.51
CA TYR A 111 -8.66 3.41 -3.64
C TYR A 111 -9.01 2.49 -4.82
N GLY A 112 -8.06 2.21 -5.71
CA GLY A 112 -8.33 1.44 -6.92
C GLY A 112 -9.23 2.17 -7.92
N LEU A 113 -9.26 3.50 -7.88
CA LEU A 113 -10.13 4.34 -8.70
C LEU A 113 -9.32 5.14 -9.71
N ALA A 114 -9.93 5.42 -10.86
CA ALA A 114 -9.42 6.39 -11.81
C ALA A 114 -10.58 7.08 -12.54
N VAL A 115 -10.35 8.33 -12.95
CA VAL A 115 -11.23 9.11 -13.82
C VAL A 115 -10.43 9.53 -15.04
N MET A 116 -11.03 9.39 -16.21
CA MET A 116 -10.47 9.75 -17.51
C MET A 116 -11.46 10.69 -18.21
N SER A 117 -10.94 11.73 -18.86
CA SER A 117 -11.71 12.72 -19.59
C SER A 117 -10.97 13.05 -20.89
N PHE A 118 -11.62 12.86 -22.04
CA PHE A 118 -11.15 13.33 -23.35
C PHE A 118 -12.12 14.37 -23.88
N ASP A 119 -11.59 15.43 -24.48
CA ASP A 119 -12.37 16.49 -25.09
C ASP A 119 -11.77 16.90 -26.45
N ASN A 120 -12.60 17.57 -27.24
CA ASN A 120 -12.27 18.03 -28.58
C ASN A 120 -12.13 19.56 -28.65
N ILE A 121 -11.72 20.19 -27.55
CA ILE A 121 -11.44 21.62 -27.49
C ILE A 121 -9.94 21.80 -27.38
N THR A 122 -9.41 22.81 -28.09
CA THR A 122 -7.99 23.18 -28.02
C THR A 122 -7.55 23.36 -26.57
N TYR A 123 -6.64 22.51 -26.11
CA TYR A 123 -6.09 22.51 -24.75
C TYR A 123 -7.17 22.38 -23.65
N GLY A 124 -8.22 21.59 -23.88
CA GLY A 124 -9.27 21.38 -22.89
C GLY A 124 -8.74 20.88 -21.55
N GLY A 125 -8.95 21.68 -20.51
CA GLY A 125 -8.44 21.44 -19.16
C GLY A 125 -9.45 20.72 -18.29
N THR A 126 -9.36 19.39 -18.18
CA THR A 126 -10.30 18.55 -17.40
C THR A 126 -9.75 18.09 -16.05
N SER A 127 -8.55 18.53 -15.66
CA SER A 127 -7.89 18.14 -14.40
C SER A 127 -8.71 18.47 -13.14
N THR A 128 -9.34 19.65 -13.10
CA THR A 128 -10.15 20.10 -11.95
C THR A 128 -11.43 19.28 -11.82
N ILE A 129 -12.04 18.92 -12.95
CA ILE A 129 -13.24 18.07 -13.02
C ILE A 129 -12.90 16.66 -12.51
N ASN A 130 -11.82 16.04 -13.02
CA ASN A 130 -11.41 14.71 -12.57
C ASN A 130 -11.11 14.68 -11.06
N THR A 131 -10.46 15.73 -10.54
CA THR A 131 -10.20 15.87 -9.09
C THR A 131 -11.51 15.99 -8.31
N ALA A 132 -12.47 16.78 -8.78
CA ALA A 132 -13.78 16.94 -8.16
C ALA A 132 -14.57 15.63 -8.07
N VAL A 133 -14.58 14.87 -9.17
CA VAL A 133 -15.27 13.58 -9.26
C VAL A 133 -14.67 12.58 -8.28
N LEU A 134 -13.34 12.41 -8.28
CA LEU A 134 -12.65 11.51 -7.37
C LEU A 134 -12.91 11.88 -5.90
N ASP A 135 -12.79 13.16 -5.56
CA ASP A 135 -13.00 13.62 -4.18
C ASP A 135 -14.45 13.42 -3.72
N THR A 136 -15.40 13.69 -4.60
CA THR A 136 -16.83 13.51 -4.33
C THR A 136 -17.17 12.05 -4.08
N ILE A 137 -16.68 11.14 -4.93
CA ILE A 137 -16.92 9.69 -4.79
C ILE A 137 -16.37 9.20 -3.44
N ILE A 138 -15.12 9.53 -3.11
CA ILE A 138 -14.49 9.08 -1.86
C ILE A 138 -15.24 9.62 -0.64
N THR A 139 -15.59 10.91 -0.66
CA THR A 139 -16.23 11.58 0.47
C THR A 139 -17.65 11.06 0.69
N LEU A 140 -18.47 11.01 -0.36
CA LEU A 140 -19.88 10.63 -0.25
C LEU A 140 -20.04 9.14 0.07
N ALA A 141 -19.26 8.27 -0.59
CA ALA A 141 -19.31 6.84 -0.33
C ALA A 141 -18.47 6.41 0.89
N LYS A 142 -17.81 7.37 1.56
CA LYS A 142 -16.92 7.13 2.72
C LYS A 142 -15.91 6.01 2.44
N LEU A 143 -15.35 6.01 1.22
CA LEU A 143 -14.44 4.96 0.80
C LEU A 143 -13.20 4.95 1.67
N LYS A 144 -12.74 3.75 1.98
CA LYS A 144 -11.47 3.53 2.67
C LYS A 144 -10.43 3.03 1.67
N PRO A 145 -9.13 3.28 1.92
CA PRO A 145 -8.06 2.63 1.19
C PRO A 145 -8.24 1.11 1.15
N ARG A 146 -7.85 0.49 0.03
CA ARG A 146 -7.85 -0.95 -0.17
C ARG A 146 -6.99 -1.63 0.89
N THR A 147 -7.45 -2.77 1.38
CA THR A 147 -6.70 -3.57 2.32
C THR A 147 -5.57 -4.31 1.59
N LEU A 148 -4.43 -4.43 2.27
CA LEU A 148 -3.32 -5.25 1.78
C LEU A 148 -3.69 -6.73 1.95
N PRO A 149 -3.50 -7.58 0.92
CA PRO A 149 -3.64 -9.01 1.09
C PRO A 149 -2.52 -9.54 2.00
N VAL A 150 -2.85 -10.51 2.86
CA VAL A 150 -1.86 -11.24 3.66
C VAL A 150 -1.00 -12.08 2.72
N SER A 151 0.33 -11.94 2.83
CA SER A 151 1.24 -12.78 2.06
C SER A 151 1.25 -14.20 2.61
N GLY A 152 1.38 -15.21 1.73
CA GLY A 152 1.42 -16.61 2.15
C GLY A 152 2.54 -16.89 3.16
N ILE A 153 3.69 -16.22 3.00
CA ILE A 153 4.81 -16.35 3.93
C ILE A 153 4.54 -15.72 5.30
N LEU A 154 3.80 -14.59 5.37
CA LEU A 154 3.41 -14.03 6.67
C LEU A 154 2.48 -14.98 7.42
N GLU A 155 1.50 -15.56 6.75
CA GLU A 155 0.58 -16.51 7.37
C GLU A 155 1.33 -17.77 7.83
N GLN A 156 2.27 -18.28 7.02
CA GLN A 156 3.14 -19.38 7.40
C GLN A 156 3.97 -19.07 8.66
N ARG A 157 4.70 -17.95 8.67
CA ARG A 157 5.55 -17.55 9.80
C ARG A 157 4.75 -17.24 11.05
N LYS A 158 3.54 -16.71 10.93
CA LYS A 158 2.59 -16.58 12.04
C LYS A 158 2.32 -17.95 12.67
N ASN A 159 1.93 -18.93 11.86
CA ASN A 159 1.55 -20.26 12.35
C ASN A 159 2.73 -21.00 12.99
N GLU A 160 3.94 -20.84 12.44
CA GLU A 160 5.18 -21.39 13.02
C GLU A 160 5.55 -20.70 14.34
N LEU A 161 5.45 -19.38 14.42
CA LEU A 161 5.69 -18.61 15.63
C LEU A 161 4.71 -18.99 16.74
N VAL A 162 3.42 -19.12 16.45
CA VAL A 162 2.40 -19.49 17.44
C VAL A 162 2.71 -20.85 18.10
N LYS A 163 3.24 -21.82 17.35
CA LYS A 163 3.53 -23.17 17.86
C LYS A 163 4.63 -23.21 18.92
N ILE A 164 5.57 -22.28 18.89
CA ILE A 164 6.69 -22.25 19.84
C ILE A 164 6.37 -21.39 21.06
N LEU A 165 5.34 -20.55 21.02
CA LEU A 165 4.94 -19.72 22.16
C LEU A 165 4.10 -20.53 23.18
N PRO A 166 4.14 -20.19 24.48
CA PRO A 166 4.96 -19.13 25.09
C PRO A 166 6.39 -19.58 25.43
N GLY A 167 6.73 -20.86 25.22
CA GLY A 167 7.96 -21.47 25.75
C GLY A 167 9.23 -21.20 24.94
N TRP A 168 9.11 -20.77 23.68
CA TRP A 168 10.20 -20.64 22.70
C TRP A 168 11.06 -21.92 22.58
N ASN A 169 10.42 -23.08 22.75
CA ASN A 169 11.12 -24.36 22.77
C ASN A 169 11.73 -24.67 21.40
N GLY A 170 13.03 -24.94 21.35
CA GLY A 170 13.76 -25.24 20.11
C GLY A 170 13.90 -24.05 19.15
N ALA A 171 13.64 -22.82 19.61
CA ALA A 171 13.60 -21.64 18.73
C ALA A 171 14.97 -21.33 18.08
N GLU A 172 16.08 -21.45 18.82
CA GLU A 172 17.44 -21.17 18.31
C GLU A 172 17.85 -22.13 17.17
N SER A 173 17.44 -23.40 17.25
CA SER A 173 17.77 -24.42 16.24
C SER A 173 16.69 -24.58 15.15
N SER A 174 15.63 -23.78 15.20
CA SER A 174 14.44 -23.98 14.34
C SER A 174 14.64 -23.56 12.88
N GLY A 175 15.64 -22.71 12.60
CA GLY A 175 15.81 -22.06 11.30
C GLY A 175 14.70 -21.07 10.96
N LEU A 176 13.86 -20.68 11.93
CA LEU A 176 12.76 -19.71 11.72
C LEU A 176 13.21 -18.26 11.83
N PHE A 177 14.33 -18.01 12.52
CA PHE A 177 14.75 -16.68 12.92
C PHE A 177 15.97 -16.21 12.13
N ALA A 178 16.07 -14.89 11.93
CA ALA A 178 17.25 -14.27 11.36
C ALA A 178 18.49 -14.56 12.22
N GLU A 179 19.66 -14.61 11.61
CA GLU A 179 20.93 -14.95 12.28
C GLU A 179 21.19 -14.07 13.52
N ASN A 180 20.86 -12.78 13.44
CA ASN A 180 21.05 -11.83 14.52
C ASN A 180 19.94 -11.83 15.58
N PHE A 181 18.83 -12.52 15.37
CA PHE A 181 17.66 -12.42 16.24
C PHE A 181 17.99 -12.73 17.71
N PHE A 182 18.66 -13.86 17.96
CA PHE A 182 19.02 -14.28 19.33
C PHE A 182 20.28 -13.60 19.87
N MET A 183 21.08 -12.97 18.99
CA MET A 183 22.16 -12.07 19.42
C MET A 183 21.57 -10.78 20.03
N ASP A 184 20.49 -10.28 19.44
CA ASP A 184 19.78 -9.07 19.89
C ASP A 184 18.76 -9.35 21.00
N ASN A 185 18.22 -10.56 21.07
CA ASN A 185 17.15 -10.95 22.00
C ASN A 185 17.54 -12.23 22.74
N ARG A 186 17.93 -12.11 24.01
CA ARG A 186 18.26 -13.26 24.85
C ARG A 186 17.04 -14.15 25.04
N LEU A 187 17.17 -15.44 24.72
CA LEU A 187 16.07 -16.41 24.81
C LEU A 187 15.38 -16.43 26.19
N LYS A 188 16.17 -16.35 27.28
CA LYS A 188 15.64 -16.31 28.65
C LYS A 188 14.70 -15.12 28.89
N ASP A 189 15.04 -13.94 28.33
CA ASP A 189 14.24 -12.73 28.49
C ASP A 189 12.96 -12.80 27.65
N LEU A 190 13.05 -13.37 26.44
CA LEU A 190 11.87 -13.64 25.60
C LEU A 190 10.89 -14.59 26.30
N VAL A 191 11.37 -15.73 26.82
CA VAL A 191 10.53 -16.69 27.54
C VAL A 191 9.88 -16.05 28.75
N LYS A 192 10.65 -15.31 29.56
CA LYS A 192 10.12 -14.60 30.73
C LYS A 192 9.02 -13.63 30.32
N ARG A 193 9.30 -12.75 29.35
CA ARG A 193 8.35 -11.72 28.91
C ARG A 193 7.10 -12.30 28.28
N THR A 194 7.23 -13.34 27.46
CA THR A 194 6.07 -13.99 26.84
C THR A 194 5.22 -14.69 27.90
N LYS A 195 5.81 -15.37 28.89
CA LYS A 195 5.05 -15.99 29.99
C LYS A 195 4.28 -14.96 30.81
N GLU A 196 4.92 -13.84 31.18
CA GLU A 196 4.23 -12.74 31.88
C GLU A 196 2.97 -12.26 31.12
N LEU A 197 3.06 -12.14 29.79
CA LEU A 197 1.93 -11.74 28.96
C LEU A 197 0.85 -12.83 28.87
N TYR A 198 1.23 -14.11 28.83
CA TYR A 198 0.29 -15.22 28.85
C TYR A 198 -0.42 -15.34 30.21
N ASP A 199 0.28 -15.08 31.32
CA ASP A 199 -0.31 -15.07 32.66
C ASP A 199 -1.33 -13.92 32.80
N GLU A 200 -1.04 -12.75 32.24
CA GLU A 200 -1.96 -11.60 32.18
C GLU A 200 -3.18 -11.90 31.27
N ALA A 201 -2.95 -12.50 30.10
CA ALA A 201 -3.99 -12.85 29.14
C ALA A 201 -4.89 -14.00 29.60
N GLY A 202 -4.39 -14.89 30.45
CA GLY A 202 -5.04 -16.15 30.77
C GLY A 202 -4.84 -17.19 29.67
N LYS A 203 -5.64 -18.27 29.69
CA LYS A 203 -5.54 -19.33 28.67
C LYS A 203 -5.80 -18.72 27.29
N ILE A 204 -4.88 -18.95 26.35
CA ILE A 204 -5.05 -18.56 24.95
C ILE A 204 -5.99 -19.55 24.27
N THR A 205 -7.10 -19.05 23.73
CA THR A 205 -8.14 -19.84 23.08
C THR A 205 -7.97 -19.89 21.57
N ASN A 206 -7.38 -18.85 20.97
CA ASN A 206 -7.27 -18.73 19.53
C ASN A 206 -6.11 -17.80 19.11
N ALA A 207 -5.65 -17.96 17.87
CA ALA A 207 -4.77 -17.01 17.19
C ALA A 207 -5.53 -16.42 16.00
N GLY A 208 -5.88 -15.14 16.08
CA GLY A 208 -6.66 -14.42 15.09
C GLY A 208 -5.97 -14.30 13.71
N PRO A 209 -6.69 -13.74 12.73
CA PRO A 209 -6.17 -13.55 11.39
C PRO A 209 -4.99 -12.57 11.38
N MET A 210 -4.09 -12.76 10.40
CA MET A 210 -3.00 -11.82 10.19
C MET A 210 -3.52 -10.51 9.60
N THR A 211 -3.09 -9.39 10.16
CA THR A 211 -3.32 -8.03 9.65
C THR A 211 -1.99 -7.51 9.09
N PRO A 212 -1.83 -7.43 7.75
CA PRO A 212 -0.56 -7.06 7.14
C PRO A 212 -0.35 -5.54 7.19
N LEU A 213 0.84 -5.12 7.60
CA LEU A 213 1.32 -3.74 7.42
C LEU A 213 2.00 -3.60 6.06
N ASN A 214 2.69 -4.65 5.61
CA ASN A 214 3.15 -4.86 4.24
C ASN A 214 3.32 -6.37 3.99
N GLN A 215 3.94 -6.77 2.89
CA GLN A 215 4.11 -8.18 2.51
C GLN A 215 5.09 -8.97 3.42
N LEU A 216 5.87 -8.29 4.28
CA LEU A 216 6.90 -8.87 5.17
C LEU A 216 6.74 -8.50 6.64
N ARG A 217 5.70 -7.76 7.04
CA ARG A 217 5.39 -7.54 8.46
C ARG A 217 3.93 -7.26 8.70
N GLY A 218 3.49 -7.53 9.91
CA GLY A 218 2.18 -7.14 10.37
C GLY A 218 1.91 -7.62 11.78
N THR A 219 0.63 -7.70 12.12
CA THR A 219 0.18 -8.04 13.46
C THR A 219 -0.91 -9.10 13.45
N PHE A 220 -0.99 -9.87 14.52
CA PHE A 220 -2.14 -10.72 14.81
C PHE A 220 -2.42 -10.71 16.32
N ILE A 221 -3.61 -11.14 16.70
CA ILE A 221 -4.05 -11.22 18.09
C ILE A 221 -3.99 -12.66 18.56
N LEU A 222 -3.38 -12.91 19.71
CA LEU A 222 -3.65 -14.10 20.50
C LEU A 222 -4.79 -13.77 21.47
N GLU A 223 -5.90 -14.49 21.33
CA GLU A 223 -7.10 -14.28 22.13
C GLU A 223 -6.95 -15.05 23.44
N GLY A 224 -6.87 -14.32 24.56
CA GLY A 224 -6.84 -14.90 25.89
C GLY A 224 -8.19 -14.78 26.59
N GLU A 225 -8.40 -15.54 27.65
CA GLU A 225 -9.63 -15.47 28.46
C GLU A 225 -9.84 -14.08 29.07
N LYS A 226 -8.80 -13.47 29.65
CA LYS A 226 -8.84 -12.19 30.37
C LYS A 226 -8.49 -11.00 29.49
N LYS A 227 -7.37 -11.09 28.76
CA LYS A 227 -6.85 -10.07 27.84
C LYS A 227 -6.37 -10.71 26.56
N ASN A 228 -6.19 -9.88 25.55
CA ASN A 228 -5.58 -10.29 24.28
C ASN A 228 -4.09 -9.94 24.28
N ILE A 229 -3.30 -10.63 23.47
CA ILE A 229 -1.90 -10.27 23.21
C ILE A 229 -1.79 -9.84 21.75
N LEU A 230 -1.42 -8.59 21.52
CA LEU A 230 -1.05 -8.11 20.19
C LEU A 230 0.38 -8.55 19.90
N VAL A 231 0.53 -9.38 18.88
CA VAL A 231 1.83 -9.83 18.38
C VAL A 231 2.12 -9.10 17.07
N PHE A 232 3.27 -8.43 17.02
CA PHE A 232 3.84 -7.87 15.80
C PHE A 232 5.08 -8.67 15.44
N PHE A 233 5.28 -8.96 14.15
CA PHE A 233 6.56 -9.49 13.68
C PHE A 233 6.93 -8.95 12.30
N THR A 234 8.25 -8.95 12.05
CA THR A 234 8.86 -8.57 10.77
C THR A 234 9.72 -9.71 10.24
N LEU A 235 9.67 -9.91 8.93
CA LEU A 235 10.46 -10.89 8.21
C LEU A 235 11.63 -10.25 7.46
N THR A 236 12.72 -11.01 7.26
CA THR A 236 13.87 -10.61 6.46
C THR A 236 13.49 -10.51 4.97
N PRO A 237 14.14 -9.61 4.19
CA PRO A 237 13.91 -9.47 2.76
C PRO A 237 14.70 -10.48 1.93
N GLU A 238 14.74 -11.74 2.36
CA GLU A 238 15.50 -12.82 1.73
C GLU A 238 14.59 -13.72 0.89
N LYS A 239 15.17 -14.61 0.06
CA LYS A 239 14.41 -15.56 -0.76
C LYS A 239 13.46 -16.42 0.08
N ILE A 240 13.90 -16.83 1.26
CA ILE A 240 13.08 -17.51 2.27
C ILE A 240 13.06 -16.60 3.50
N PRO A 241 12.04 -15.74 3.66
CA PRO A 241 11.99 -14.77 4.75
C PRO A 241 12.02 -15.44 6.14
N LEU A 242 12.90 -14.94 7.02
CA LEU A 242 13.07 -15.39 8.41
C LEU A 242 12.52 -14.34 9.38
N ILE A 243 12.14 -14.73 10.59
CA ILE A 243 11.65 -13.80 11.62
C ILE A 243 12.83 -12.95 12.12
N GLN A 244 12.80 -11.66 11.79
CA GLN A 244 13.81 -10.67 12.17
C GLN A 244 13.46 -9.94 13.47
N GLN A 245 12.17 -9.79 13.76
CA GLN A 245 11.71 -9.07 14.94
C GLN A 245 10.37 -9.63 15.41
N VAL A 246 10.20 -9.74 16.72
CA VAL A 246 8.92 -10.03 17.38
C VAL A 246 8.71 -9.00 18.48
N ARG A 247 7.51 -8.42 18.58
CA ARG A 247 7.10 -7.57 19.68
C ARG A 247 5.72 -8.02 20.16
N MET A 248 5.54 -8.02 21.47
CA MET A 248 4.29 -8.46 22.10
C MET A 248 3.87 -7.48 23.19
N ARG A 249 2.58 -7.21 23.28
CA ARG A 249 1.99 -6.44 24.38
C ARG A 249 0.58 -6.93 24.67
N ALA A 250 0.19 -6.88 25.94
CA ALA A 250 -1.20 -7.09 26.32
C ALA A 250 -2.06 -5.94 25.79
N VAL A 251 -3.28 -6.27 25.37
CA VAL A 251 -4.31 -5.32 24.96
C VAL A 251 -5.64 -5.75 25.56
N GLU A 252 -6.44 -4.77 25.95
CA GLU A 252 -7.80 -5.05 26.44
C GLU A 252 -8.62 -5.72 25.34
N LYS A 253 -9.54 -6.59 25.75
CA LYS A 253 -10.52 -7.15 24.81
C LYS A 253 -11.36 -6.01 24.24
N SER A 254 -11.55 -6.00 22.93
CA SER A 254 -12.53 -5.10 22.31
C SER A 254 -13.88 -5.38 22.97
N LYS A 255 -14.49 -4.34 23.54
CA LYS A 255 -15.91 -4.40 23.87
C LYS A 255 -16.63 -4.58 22.54
N GLU A 256 -17.31 -5.71 22.37
CA GLU A 256 -18.29 -5.89 21.29
C GLU A 256 -19.33 -4.76 21.32
#